data_AF-A0A3N5RVK8-F1
#
_entry.id   AF-A0A3N5RVK8-F1
#
_cell.length_a   1.000
_cell.length_b   1.000
_cell.length_c   1.000
_cell.angle_alpha   90.00
_cell.angle_beta   90.00
_cell.angle_gamma   90.00
#
_symmetry.space_group_name_H-M   'P 1'
#
loop_
_entity.id
_entity.type
_entity.pdbx_description
1 polymer ?
#
loop_
_entity_poly.entity_id
_entity_poly.type
_entity_poly.pdbx_seq_one_letter_code
_entity_poly.pdbx_strand_id
1 'polypeptide(L)'
;MKKQKLSSLFQRKFVRYLIVFIVVAGGSLFYINMKALMFPGPLSSVKHMEEDVGGYSTHASFEQECGHCHAPVHCIADTHCQDCHMEIAEQRISGTGLHSMLPGTQRCQTCHPEHRGRDSSVTQIAYTHVDHAALSGFSMAKHQLDYEGKPMKCQ
;
A
#
# COMPACT_ATOMS: atom_id res chain seq x y z
N MET A 1 -32.11 41.69 44.83
CA MET A 1 -31.02 40.70 45.02
C MET A 1 -31.24 39.33 44.32
N LYS A 2 -32.47 38.85 44.06
CA LYS A 2 -32.72 37.54 43.41
C LYS A 2 -32.33 37.45 41.91
N LYS A 3 -32.48 38.54 41.14
CA LYS A 3 -32.21 38.57 39.68
C LYS A 3 -30.72 38.39 39.32
N GLN A 4 -29.79 38.95 40.10
CA GLN A 4 -28.34 38.80 39.87
C GLN A 4 -27.83 37.37 40.08
N LYS A 5 -28.35 36.65 41.09
CA LYS A 5 -27.98 35.24 41.30
C LYS A 5 -28.45 34.34 40.15
N LEU A 6 -29.64 34.60 39.60
CA LEU A 6 -30.21 33.81 38.50
C LEU A 6 -29.42 33.99 37.19
N SER A 7 -28.97 35.21 36.87
CA SER A 7 -28.13 35.45 35.68
C SER A 7 -26.74 34.82 35.82
N SER A 8 -26.13 34.85 37.02
CA SER A 8 -24.84 34.20 37.27
C SER A 8 -24.89 32.67 37.16
N LEU A 9 -26.03 32.06 37.53
CA LEU A 9 -26.27 30.62 37.39
C LEU A 9 -26.50 30.21 35.93
N PHE A 10 -27.25 31.03 35.19
CA PHE A 10 -27.47 30.82 33.75
C PHE A 10 -26.15 30.97 32.96
N GLN A 11 -25.35 31.98 33.32
CA GLN A 11 -24.03 32.24 32.73
C GLN A 11 -23.04 31.10 33.05
N ARG A 12 -23.06 30.54 34.27
CA ARG A 12 -22.26 29.34 34.63
C ARG A 12 -22.67 28.08 33.87
N LYS A 13 -23.98 27.85 33.68
CA LYS A 13 -24.48 26.73 32.88
C LYS A 13 -24.11 26.89 31.42
N PHE A 14 -24.26 28.09 30.86
CA PHE A 14 -23.87 28.41 29.50
C PHE A 14 -22.37 28.17 29.26
N VAL A 15 -21.50 28.65 30.16
CA VAL A 15 -20.05 28.41 30.08
C VAL A 15 -19.71 26.91 30.14
N ARG A 16 -20.39 26.13 30.99
CA ARG A 16 -20.19 24.66 31.04
C ARG A 16 -20.58 23.97 29.73
N TYR A 17 -21.75 24.30 29.18
CA TYR A 17 -22.17 23.74 27.90
C TYR A 17 -21.23 24.15 26.76
N LEU A 18 -20.73 25.39 26.78
CA LEU A 18 -19.77 25.89 25.79
C LEU A 18 -18.42 25.17 25.88
N ILE A 19 -17.91 24.89 27.09
CA ILE A 19 -16.70 24.08 27.29
C ILE A 19 -16.91 22.65 26.77
N VAL A 20 -18.03 22.01 27.12
CA VAL A 20 -18.34 20.65 26.64
C VAL A 20 -18.44 20.65 25.11
N PHE A 21 -19.08 21.64 24.51
CA PHE A 21 -19.18 21.77 23.07
C PHE A 21 -17.79 21.93 22.42
N ILE A 22 -16.91 22.76 22.98
CA ILE A 22 -15.54 22.93 22.47
C ILE A 22 -14.73 21.63 22.57
N VAL A 23 -14.84 20.89 23.68
CA VAL A 23 -14.14 19.62 23.85
C VAL A 23 -14.65 18.57 22.85
N VAL A 24 -15.96 18.48 22.67
CA VAL A 24 -16.56 17.54 21.70
C VAL A 24 -16.19 17.94 20.27
N ALA A 25 -16.40 19.20 19.89
CA ALA A 25 -16.08 19.69 18.55
C ALA A 25 -14.58 19.59 18.24
N GLY A 26 -13.72 19.95 19.19
CA GLY A 26 -12.27 19.82 19.08
C GLY A 26 -11.82 18.37 18.98
N GLY A 27 -12.40 17.47 19.80
CA GLY A 27 -12.14 16.03 19.73
C GLY A 27 -12.58 15.41 18.41
N SER A 28 -13.75 15.81 17.88
CA SER A 28 -14.23 15.37 16.57
C SER A 28 -13.33 15.86 15.43
N LEU A 29 -12.94 17.14 15.44
CA LEU A 29 -11.99 17.69 14.46
C LEU A 29 -10.65 16.96 14.53
N PHE A 30 -10.12 16.73 15.73
CA PHE A 30 -8.88 16.00 15.94
C PHE A 30 -8.96 14.56 15.41
N TYR A 31 -10.06 13.86 15.68
CA TYR A 31 -10.30 12.50 15.18
C TYR A 31 -10.34 12.44 13.65
N ILE A 32 -11.03 13.38 12.99
CA ILE A 32 -11.12 13.43 11.52
C ILE A 32 -9.74 13.69 10.90
N ASN A 33 -9.00 14.66 11.44
CA ASN A 33 -7.65 14.97 10.95
C ASN A 33 -6.68 13.81 11.17
N MET A 34 -6.76 13.14 12.33
CA MET A 34 -5.91 12.00 12.62
C MET A 34 -6.22 10.78 11.75
N LYS A 35 -7.49 10.54 11.39
CA LYS A 35 -7.86 9.51 10.41
C LYS A 35 -7.26 9.79 9.04
N ALA A 36 -7.33 11.02 8.54
CA ALA A 36 -6.78 11.36 7.23
C ALA A 36 -5.25 11.13 7.13
N LEU A 37 -4.53 11.27 8.26
CA LEU A 37 -3.08 11.01 8.33
C LEU A 37 -2.72 9.52 8.41
N MET A 38 -3.62 8.66 8.89
CA MET A 38 -3.35 7.25 9.19
C MET A 38 -3.92 6.28 8.15
N PHE A 39 -4.68 6.78 7.17
CA PHE A 39 -5.26 5.98 6.09
C PHE A 39 -4.63 6.37 4.75
N PRO A 40 -3.53 5.70 4.33
CA PRO A 40 -2.80 6.02 3.10
C PRO A 40 -3.61 5.83 1.81
N GLY A 41 -4.75 5.14 1.88
CA GLY A 41 -5.66 4.92 0.76
C GLY A 41 -6.13 3.46 0.67
N PRO A 42 -7.13 3.16 -0.16
CA PRO A 42 -7.62 1.80 -0.35
C PRO A 42 -6.60 0.92 -1.07
N LEU A 43 -6.54 -0.36 -0.68
CA LEU A 43 -5.69 -1.37 -1.31
C LEU A 43 -6.28 -1.86 -2.64
N SER A 44 -5.41 -2.39 -3.49
CA SER A 44 -5.79 -3.05 -4.75
C SER A 44 -6.77 -4.20 -4.54
N SER A 45 -7.81 -4.23 -5.38
CA SER A 45 -8.73 -5.36 -5.56
C SER A 45 -8.51 -6.06 -6.91
N VAL A 46 -7.36 -5.82 -7.56
CA VAL A 46 -7.04 -6.48 -8.84
C VAL A 46 -6.56 -7.89 -8.56
N LYS A 47 -7.27 -8.88 -9.12
CA LYS A 47 -6.90 -10.30 -9.06
C LYS A 47 -6.20 -10.68 -10.37
N HIS A 48 -4.98 -11.19 -10.26
CA HIS A 48 -4.16 -11.60 -11.42
C HIS A 48 -4.08 -13.12 -11.61
N MET A 49 -4.29 -13.89 -10.55
CA MET A 49 -4.31 -15.36 -10.58
C MET A 49 -5.74 -15.83 -10.37
N GLU A 50 -6.16 -16.92 -11.00
CA GLU A 50 -7.49 -17.51 -10.81
C GLU A 50 -7.67 -18.00 -9.35
N GLU A 51 -6.58 -18.52 -8.78
CA GLU A 51 -6.52 -19.08 -7.43
C GLU A 51 -6.22 -18.00 -6.37
N ASP A 52 -6.74 -18.24 -5.17
CA ASP A 52 -6.49 -17.37 -4.02
C ASP A 52 -5.13 -17.68 -3.40
N VAL A 53 -4.41 -16.65 -2.97
CA VAL A 53 -3.04 -16.76 -2.44
C VAL A 53 -3.09 -16.52 -0.94
N GLY A 54 -2.58 -17.45 -0.14
CA GLY A 54 -2.61 -17.35 1.33
C GLY A 54 -4.03 -17.31 1.93
N GLY A 55 -5.05 -17.77 1.20
CA GLY A 55 -6.46 -17.72 1.61
C GLY A 55 -7.16 -16.39 1.30
N TYR A 56 -6.50 -15.49 0.57
CA TYR A 56 -7.06 -14.19 0.19
C TYR A 56 -7.12 -14.04 -1.33
N SER A 57 -8.22 -13.48 -1.82
CA SER A 57 -8.43 -13.26 -3.26
C SER A 57 -7.73 -12.01 -3.77
N THR A 58 -7.59 -10.99 -2.92
CA THR A 58 -6.97 -9.69 -3.20
C THR A 58 -6.48 -9.05 -1.90
N HIS A 59 -5.56 -8.08 -1.99
CA HIS A 59 -5.14 -7.32 -0.81
C HIS A 59 -6.30 -6.52 -0.17
N ALA A 60 -7.24 -6.04 -0.98
CA ALA A 60 -8.46 -5.37 -0.50
C ALA A 60 -9.28 -6.19 0.50
N SER A 61 -9.19 -7.53 0.46
CA SER A 61 -9.96 -8.42 1.35
C SER A 61 -9.54 -8.33 2.82
N PHE A 62 -8.30 -7.93 3.10
CA PHE A 62 -7.74 -7.80 4.45
C PHE A 62 -7.23 -6.39 4.76
N GLU A 63 -7.71 -5.36 4.05
CA GLU A 63 -7.16 -4.00 4.16
C GLU A 63 -7.24 -3.33 5.54
N GLN A 64 -8.11 -3.85 6.42
CA GLN A 64 -8.27 -3.35 7.79
C GLN A 64 -7.24 -3.96 8.74
N GLU A 65 -6.52 -4.98 8.29
CA GLU A 65 -5.51 -5.72 9.03
C GLU A 65 -4.12 -5.30 8.55
N CYS A 66 -3.73 -4.08 8.90
CA CYS A 66 -2.46 -3.47 8.47
C CYS A 66 -1.21 -4.33 8.77
N GLY A 67 -1.32 -5.19 9.80
CA GLY A 67 -0.25 -6.09 10.25
C GLY A 67 0.12 -7.18 9.24
N HIS A 68 -0.71 -7.45 8.23
CA HIS A 68 -0.34 -8.38 7.14
C HIS A 68 0.77 -7.85 6.23
N CYS A 69 1.12 -6.56 6.34
CA CYS A 69 2.21 -5.97 5.56
C CYS A 69 3.16 -5.15 6.43
N HIS A 70 2.65 -4.46 7.45
CA HIS A 70 3.43 -3.58 8.32
C HIS A 70 3.86 -4.27 9.60
N ALA A 71 5.16 -4.26 9.87
CA ALA A 71 5.67 -4.66 11.18
C ALA A 71 5.38 -3.58 12.24
N PRO A 72 5.23 -3.94 13.54
CA PRO A 72 5.00 -2.97 14.60
C PRO A 72 6.09 -1.88 14.64
N VAL A 73 5.69 -0.61 14.61
CA VAL A 73 6.58 0.57 14.67
C VAL A 73 7.53 0.70 13.45
N HIS A 74 7.54 -0.26 12.54
CA HIS A 74 8.36 -0.27 11.33
C HIS A 74 7.50 -0.05 10.07
N CYS A 75 8.19 0.22 8.96
CA CYS A 75 7.56 0.19 7.64
C CYS A 75 7.22 -1.26 7.22
N ILE A 76 6.80 -1.42 5.97
CA ILE A 76 6.52 -2.71 5.35
C ILE A 76 7.71 -3.66 5.52
N ALA A 77 7.45 -4.89 5.98
CA ALA A 77 8.43 -5.95 6.05
C ALA A 77 8.33 -6.83 4.78
N ASP A 78 9.46 -7.07 4.11
CA ASP A 78 9.49 -7.85 2.87
C ASP A 78 9.09 -9.32 3.08
N THR A 79 9.33 -9.85 4.28
CA THR A 79 8.91 -11.20 4.68
C THR A 79 7.40 -11.38 4.70
N HIS A 80 6.62 -10.35 5.06
CA HIS A 80 5.16 -10.48 5.13
C HIS A 80 4.51 -10.71 3.76
N CYS A 81 5.07 -10.12 2.70
CA CYS A 81 4.63 -10.44 1.34
C CYS A 81 4.83 -11.93 1.01
N GLN A 82 5.92 -12.52 1.52
CA GLN A 82 6.35 -13.89 1.23
C GLN A 82 5.61 -14.95 2.05
N ASP A 83 4.92 -14.55 3.13
CA ASP A 83 4.05 -15.44 3.91
C ASP A 83 2.90 -16.00 3.05
N CYS A 84 2.50 -15.27 2.01
CA CYS A 84 1.52 -15.72 1.01
C CYS A 84 2.17 -16.00 -0.36
N HIS A 85 3.14 -15.18 -0.79
CA HIS A 85 3.84 -15.34 -2.08
C HIS A 85 5.06 -16.27 -1.98
N MET A 86 4.83 -17.52 -1.60
CA MET A 86 5.88 -18.50 -1.32
C MET A 86 6.78 -18.81 -2.53
N GLU A 87 6.21 -18.86 -3.75
CA GLU A 87 7.01 -19.08 -4.97
C GLU A 87 8.01 -17.96 -5.22
N ILE A 88 7.65 -16.71 -4.88
CA ILE A 88 8.53 -15.56 -5.00
C ILE A 88 9.60 -15.59 -3.91
N ALA A 89 9.25 -16.06 -2.71
CA ALA A 89 10.22 -16.32 -1.64
C ALA A 89 11.27 -17.34 -2.11
N GLU A 90 10.84 -18.43 -2.73
CA GLU A 90 11.71 -19.47 -3.27
C GLU A 90 12.60 -18.94 -4.40
N GLN A 91 12.07 -18.14 -5.32
CA GLN A 91 12.87 -17.47 -6.35
C GLN A 91 14.02 -16.69 -5.70
N ARG A 92 13.72 -15.83 -4.71
CA ARG A 92 14.71 -15.00 -3.99
C ARG A 92 15.77 -15.82 -3.26
N ILE A 93 15.37 -16.89 -2.58
CA ILE A 93 16.28 -17.72 -1.78
C ILE A 93 17.18 -18.58 -2.67
N SER A 94 16.61 -19.20 -3.71
CA SER A 94 17.33 -20.06 -4.64
C SER A 94 18.25 -19.29 -5.61
N GLY A 95 18.11 -17.97 -5.70
CA GLY A 95 18.83 -17.15 -6.66
C GLY A 95 18.35 -17.36 -8.10
N THR A 96 17.14 -17.90 -8.28
CA THR A 96 16.56 -18.20 -9.60
C THR A 96 15.36 -17.31 -9.91
N GLY A 97 15.02 -17.19 -11.20
CA GLY A 97 13.89 -16.38 -11.65
C GLY A 97 14.12 -14.87 -11.57
N LEU A 98 13.12 -14.12 -12.03
CA LEU A 98 13.24 -12.68 -12.23
C LEU A 98 13.42 -11.91 -10.91
N HIS A 99 12.75 -12.35 -9.83
CA HIS A 99 12.83 -11.70 -8.51
C HIS A 99 14.16 -11.92 -7.78
N SER A 100 15.05 -12.76 -8.31
CA SER A 100 16.44 -12.84 -7.85
C SER A 100 17.41 -12.02 -8.70
N MET A 101 17.11 -11.88 -9.99
CA MET A 101 17.99 -11.24 -10.96
C MET A 101 17.80 -9.73 -11.01
N LEU A 102 16.60 -9.23 -10.75
CA LEU A 102 16.34 -7.79 -10.73
C LEU A 102 16.97 -7.12 -9.50
N PRO A 103 17.52 -5.89 -9.66
CA PRO A 103 18.02 -5.13 -8.52
C PRO A 103 16.88 -4.61 -7.66
N GLY A 104 17.11 -4.51 -6.34
CA GLY A 104 16.14 -3.92 -5.40
C GLY A 104 15.04 -4.87 -4.93
N THR A 105 15.12 -6.17 -5.24
CA THR A 105 14.15 -7.19 -4.83
C THR A 105 14.17 -7.51 -3.33
N GLN A 106 15.03 -6.84 -2.56
CA GLN A 106 14.99 -6.81 -1.10
C GLN A 106 13.78 -6.00 -0.57
N ARG A 107 13.15 -5.18 -1.42
CA ARG A 107 12.01 -4.33 -1.06
C ARG A 107 10.90 -4.43 -2.10
N CYS A 108 9.95 -5.33 -1.85
CA CYS A 108 8.82 -5.62 -2.73
C CYS A 108 8.09 -4.33 -3.16
N GLN A 109 7.84 -3.44 -2.21
CA GLN A 109 7.09 -2.18 -2.38
C GLN A 109 7.77 -1.16 -3.30
N THR A 110 9.06 -1.32 -3.60
CA THR A 110 9.74 -0.44 -4.57
C THR A 110 9.19 -0.65 -5.97
N CYS A 111 8.87 -1.90 -6.32
CA CYS A 111 8.34 -2.28 -7.62
C CYS A 111 6.85 -2.62 -7.58
N HIS A 112 6.33 -3.09 -6.43
CA HIS A 112 4.91 -3.36 -6.20
C HIS A 112 4.28 -2.39 -5.18
N PRO A 113 4.23 -1.09 -5.50
CA PRO A 113 3.70 -0.12 -4.58
C PRO A 113 2.16 -0.23 -4.48
N GLU A 114 1.68 -0.26 -3.24
CA GLU A 114 0.26 -0.42 -2.89
C GLU A 114 -0.36 0.93 -2.47
N HIS A 115 -1.65 0.94 -2.11
CA HIS A 115 -2.45 2.13 -1.74
C HIS A 115 -2.75 3.09 -2.89
N ARG A 116 -2.80 2.57 -4.13
CA ARG A 116 -3.14 3.40 -5.31
C ARG A 116 -4.59 3.33 -5.76
N GLY A 117 -5.43 2.63 -5.02
CA GLY A 117 -6.83 2.43 -5.41
C GLY A 117 -7.17 0.99 -5.71
N ARG A 118 -8.47 0.71 -5.67
CA ARG A 118 -9.06 -0.61 -5.95
C ARG A 118 -8.65 -1.16 -7.31
N ASP A 119 -8.63 -0.30 -8.32
CA ASP A 119 -8.37 -0.72 -9.70
C ASP A 119 -6.88 -0.68 -10.07
N SER A 120 -6.00 -0.34 -9.11
CA SER A 120 -4.56 -0.27 -9.36
C SER A 120 -3.95 -1.66 -9.37
N SER A 121 -3.26 -2.03 -10.45
CA SER A 121 -2.50 -3.28 -10.50
C SER A 121 -1.15 -3.08 -9.83
N VAL A 122 -0.88 -3.84 -8.76
CA VAL A 122 0.42 -3.81 -8.07
C VAL A 122 1.53 -4.48 -8.87
N THR A 123 1.20 -5.33 -9.85
CA THR A 123 2.17 -6.05 -10.69
C THR A 123 2.55 -5.28 -11.96
N GLN A 124 1.80 -4.24 -12.31
CA GLN A 124 2.06 -3.45 -13.51
C GLN A 124 3.19 -2.46 -13.25
N ILE A 125 4.40 -2.89 -13.60
CA ILE A 125 5.63 -2.10 -13.51
C ILE A 125 6.27 -2.04 -14.88
N ALA A 126 6.40 -0.83 -15.43
CA ALA A 126 7.21 -0.60 -16.61
C ALA A 126 8.68 -0.55 -16.17
N TYR A 127 9.35 -1.69 -16.18
CA TYR A 127 10.81 -1.70 -16.08
C TYR A 127 11.37 -1.25 -17.43
N THR A 128 11.42 0.06 -17.64
CA THR A 128 12.03 0.61 -18.86
C THR A 128 13.53 0.42 -18.76
N HIS A 129 14.18 -0.08 -19.81
CA HIS A 129 15.64 -0.31 -19.88
C HIS A 129 16.16 -1.55 -19.13
N VAL A 130 15.46 -2.68 -19.25
CA VAL A 130 15.97 -4.00 -18.83
C VAL A 130 17.21 -4.37 -19.65
N ASP A 131 18.37 -4.52 -19.00
CA ASP A 131 19.55 -5.12 -19.63
C ASP A 131 19.37 -6.63 -19.74
N HIS A 132 18.84 -7.07 -20.88
CA HIS A 132 18.56 -8.48 -21.16
C HIS A 132 19.83 -9.32 -21.16
N ALA A 133 20.98 -8.76 -21.54
CA ALA A 133 22.24 -9.49 -21.55
C ALA A 133 22.70 -9.77 -20.11
N ALA A 134 22.60 -8.77 -19.23
CA ALA A 134 22.91 -8.93 -17.82
C ALA A 134 21.92 -9.87 -17.09
N LEU A 135 20.63 -9.80 -17.42
CA LEU A 135 19.59 -10.54 -16.71
C LEU A 135 19.39 -11.97 -17.20
N SER A 136 19.44 -12.20 -18.52
CA SER A 136 19.16 -13.53 -19.11
C SER A 136 20.39 -14.22 -19.71
N GLY A 137 21.54 -13.52 -19.75
CA GLY A 137 22.71 -13.96 -20.51
C GLY A 137 22.53 -13.85 -22.04
N PHE A 138 21.38 -13.36 -22.51
CA PHE A 138 21.05 -13.28 -23.93
C PHE A 138 20.93 -11.82 -24.39
N SER A 139 21.76 -11.45 -25.37
CA SER A 139 21.76 -10.10 -25.94
C SER A 139 20.72 -9.96 -27.05
N MET A 140 19.91 -8.90 -26.95
CA MET A 140 18.98 -8.48 -28.00
C MET A 140 19.67 -7.74 -29.16
N ALA A 141 20.98 -7.53 -29.13
CA ALA A 141 21.69 -6.75 -30.14
C ALA A 141 21.47 -7.24 -31.58
N LYS A 142 21.24 -8.55 -31.76
CA LYS A 142 20.95 -9.19 -33.07
C LYS A 142 19.49 -9.62 -33.26
N HIS A 143 18.66 -9.48 -32.23
CA HIS A 143 17.25 -9.86 -32.24
C HIS A 143 16.40 -8.60 -32.04
N GLN A 144 16.46 -7.69 -33.01
CA GLN A 144 15.68 -6.45 -32.98
C GLN A 144 14.35 -6.56 -33.71
N LEU A 145 14.13 -7.64 -34.46
CA LEU A 145 12.92 -7.87 -35.25
C LEU A 145 12.15 -9.08 -34.72
N ASP A 146 10.83 -8.98 -34.66
CA ASP A 146 9.95 -10.10 -34.32
C ASP A 146 9.82 -11.10 -35.49
N TYR A 147 9.01 -12.14 -35.28
CA TYR A 147 8.74 -13.16 -36.30
C TYR A 147 8.03 -12.61 -37.55
N GLU A 148 7.46 -11.41 -37.50
CA GLU A 148 6.84 -10.71 -38.62
C GLU A 148 7.82 -9.72 -39.29
N GLY A 149 9.07 -9.66 -38.84
CA GLY A 149 10.10 -8.74 -39.35
C GLY A 149 9.91 -7.29 -38.90
N LYS A 150 9.07 -7.03 -37.89
CA LYS A 150 8.84 -5.69 -37.33
C LYS A 150 9.77 -5.44 -36.15
N PRO A 151 10.19 -4.18 -35.90
CA PRO A 151 10.96 -3.85 -34.71
C PRO A 151 10.25 -4.31 -33.43
N MET A 152 10.92 -5.13 -32.63
CA MET A 152 10.43 -5.56 -31.32
C MET A 152 10.31 -4.34 -30.41
N LYS A 153 9.10 -4.12 -29.88
CA LYS A 153 8.81 -3.04 -28.93
C LYS A 153 9.03 -3.54 -27.50
N CYS A 154 10.25 -3.89 -27.15
CA CYS A 154 10.64 -4.05 -25.75
C CYS A 154 11.04 -2.67 -25.22
N GLN A 155 10.18 -2.04 -24.43
CA GLN A 155 10.52 -0.84 -23.64
C GLN A 155 11.36 -1.24 -22.43
#